data_AF-A0A2H3KB07-F1
#
_entry.id   AF-A0A2H3KB07-F1
#
_cell.length_a   1.000
_cell.length_b   1.000
_cell.length_c   1.000
_cell.angle_alpha   90.00
_cell.angle_beta   90.00
_cell.angle_gamma   90.00
#
_symmetry.space_group_name_H-M   'P 1'
#
loop_
_entity.id
_entity.type
_entity.pdbx_description
1 polymer ?
#
loop_
_entity_poly.entity_id
_entity_poly.type
_entity_poly.pdbx_seq_one_letter_code
_entity_poly.pdbx_strand_id
1 'polypeptide(L)'
;MEKIQINKNNNMKNQIYLCEIKGRKFIDITNEERIHYLVESSRDDKRSDFEKYLQRDDPPGFNEYKAKKFDSIKDVISKPISISFDLIQEIDFDYLEEQLKDLEFESINFVNSKLDLLLPENITKNVKTFFCNGNSKGIIDLSKFCNLKYVNLLKWNNKVIFKGNNSILTNIIVWYYNPKSKSLKDILADLKSIEYLEFNLTNIESLEGIEQLVSLKKIVINYGRNLKSVKNLNLCKKLEHIQFNNCKKIEDFELLDNKKGLKIENIRLPG
;
A
#
# COMPACT_ATOMS: atom_id res chain seq x y z
N MET A 1 -14.75 -21.40 -7.43
CA MET A 1 -14.89 -20.10 -6.73
C MET A 1 -15.98 -20.25 -5.69
N GLU A 2 -15.63 -20.77 -4.51
CA GLU A 2 -16.55 -20.76 -3.38
C GLU A 2 -16.48 -19.40 -2.72
N LYS A 3 -17.60 -18.67 -2.76
CA LYS A 3 -17.77 -17.45 -1.98
C LYS A 3 -17.93 -17.88 -0.53
N ILE A 4 -16.87 -17.68 0.26
CA ILE A 4 -16.98 -17.75 1.72
C ILE A 4 -17.97 -16.66 2.13
N GLN A 5 -19.15 -17.09 2.55
CA GLN A 5 -20.21 -16.24 3.03
C GLN A 5 -19.89 -15.89 4.48
N ILE A 6 -19.27 -14.72 4.67
CA ILE A 6 -18.94 -14.22 6.01
C ILE A 6 -20.25 -13.94 6.75
N ASN A 7 -20.50 -14.78 7.74
CA ASN A 7 -21.65 -14.71 8.63
C ASN A 7 -21.54 -13.43 9.48
N LYS A 8 -22.52 -12.53 9.39
CA LYS A 8 -22.50 -11.20 10.02
C LYS A 8 -22.73 -11.17 11.53
N ASN A 9 -22.76 -12.32 12.21
CA ASN A 9 -23.29 -12.44 13.57
C ASN A 9 -22.45 -13.28 14.54
N ASN A 10 -21.12 -13.21 14.44
CA ASN A 10 -20.27 -13.56 15.58
C ASN A 10 -19.44 -12.34 15.96
N ASN A 11 -19.51 -11.98 17.24
CA ASN A 11 -18.70 -10.99 17.91
C ASN A 11 -17.24 -11.51 17.95
N MET A 12 -16.59 -11.60 16.79
CA MET A 12 -15.20 -12.01 16.66
C MET A 12 -14.35 -10.90 17.25
N LYS A 13 -14.00 -11.07 18.52
CA LYS A 13 -13.13 -10.15 19.24
C LYS A 13 -11.77 -10.16 18.53
N ASN A 14 -11.44 -9.06 17.87
CA ASN A 14 -10.12 -8.87 17.26
C ASN A 14 -9.05 -9.08 18.34
N GLN A 15 -8.00 -9.82 18.00
CA GLN A 15 -6.88 -10.15 18.87
C GLN A 15 -5.58 -9.70 18.21
N ILE A 16 -4.55 -9.58 19.03
CA ILE A 16 -3.22 -9.17 18.60
C ILE A 16 -2.34 -10.42 18.52
N TYR A 17 -1.71 -10.63 17.38
CA TYR A 17 -0.81 -11.74 17.14
C TYR A 17 0.59 -11.24 16.82
N LEU A 18 1.60 -11.91 17.35
CA LEU A 18 2.96 -11.81 16.87
C LEU A 18 3.15 -12.85 15.77
N CYS A 19 3.35 -12.36 14.55
CA CYS A 19 3.45 -13.18 13.36
C CYS A 19 4.87 -13.15 12.79
N GLU A 20 5.24 -14.20 12.07
CA GLU A 20 6.51 -14.30 11.35
C GLU A 20 6.30 -15.00 10.00
N ILE A 21 6.84 -14.41 8.93
CA ILE A 21 6.90 -15.03 7.60
C ILE A 21 8.17 -14.56 6.88
N LYS A 22 8.88 -15.47 6.20
CA LYS A 22 10.14 -15.16 5.47
C LYS A 22 11.16 -14.43 6.35
N GLY A 23 11.28 -14.86 7.61
CA GLY A 23 12.19 -14.28 8.60
C GLY A 23 11.82 -12.88 9.09
N ARG A 24 10.65 -12.34 8.72
CA ARG A 24 10.19 -11.02 9.18
C ARG A 24 9.09 -11.19 10.21
N LYS A 25 9.30 -10.58 11.37
CA LYS A 25 8.28 -10.49 12.43
C LYS A 25 7.43 -9.25 12.26
N PHE A 26 6.16 -9.32 12.64
CA PHE A 26 5.23 -8.20 12.64
C PHE A 26 4.05 -8.46 13.59
N ILE A 27 3.37 -7.39 13.97
CA ILE A 27 2.11 -7.48 14.71
C ILE A 27 0.96 -7.56 13.70
N ASP A 28 0.04 -8.51 13.88
CA ASP A 28 -1.19 -8.60 13.10
C ASP A 28 -2.39 -8.52 14.04
N ILE A 29 -3.30 -7.61 13.74
CA ILE A 29 -4.55 -7.42 14.44
C ILE A 29 -5.64 -7.99 13.56
N THR A 30 -6.22 -9.10 14.00
CA THR A 30 -7.18 -9.89 13.22
C THR A 30 -7.96 -10.85 14.12
N ASN A 31 -8.77 -11.73 13.53
CA ASN A 31 -9.48 -12.79 14.24
C ASN A 31 -8.75 -14.14 14.14
N GLU A 32 -9.10 -15.07 15.04
CA GLU A 32 -8.46 -16.39 15.15
C GLU A 32 -8.67 -17.27 13.90
N GLU A 33 -9.86 -17.22 13.29
CA GLU A 33 -10.15 -17.95 12.05
C GLU A 33 -9.21 -17.52 10.91
N ARG A 34 -8.93 -16.22 10.81
CA ARG A 34 -8.03 -15.66 9.81
C ARG A 34 -6.58 -16.11 10.04
N ILE A 35 -6.12 -16.11 11.29
CA ILE A 35 -4.78 -16.63 11.63
C ILE A 35 -4.68 -18.11 11.29
N HIS A 36 -5.65 -18.92 11.69
CA HIS A 36 -5.68 -20.35 11.35
C HIS A 36 -5.62 -20.56 9.84
N TYR A 37 -6.41 -19.80 9.06
CA TYR A 37 -6.35 -19.87 7.61
C TYR A 37 -4.94 -19.53 7.08
N LEU A 38 -4.32 -18.45 7.57
CA LEU A 38 -3.00 -18.01 7.11
C LEU A 38 -1.93 -19.07 7.41
N VAL A 39 -1.92 -19.61 8.62
CA VAL A 39 -1.01 -20.69 9.04
C VAL A 39 -1.21 -21.91 8.15
N GLU A 40 -2.43 -22.44 8.03
CA GLU A 40 -2.68 -23.67 7.24
C GLU A 40 -2.41 -23.48 5.75
N SER A 41 -2.77 -22.34 5.18
CA SER A 41 -2.58 -22.07 3.74
C SER A 41 -1.11 -21.91 3.36
N SER A 42 -0.25 -21.58 4.33
CA SER A 42 1.19 -21.32 4.12
C SER A 42 2.08 -22.55 4.28
N ARG A 43 1.52 -23.69 4.74
CA ARG A 43 2.29 -24.90 5.00
C ARG A 43 2.99 -25.41 3.74
N ASP A 44 4.18 -25.98 3.95
CA ASP A 44 5.02 -26.46 2.85
C ASP A 44 4.37 -27.55 1.99
N ASP A 45 3.52 -28.40 2.58
CA ASP A 45 2.80 -29.44 1.87
C ASP A 45 1.65 -28.91 1.00
N LYS A 46 1.19 -27.67 1.23
CA LYS A 46 0.17 -27.01 0.42
C LYS A 46 0.73 -26.24 -0.78
N ARG A 47 2.05 -26.05 -0.86
CA ARG A 47 2.71 -25.36 -1.98
C ARG A 47 2.63 -26.18 -3.26
N SER A 48 2.33 -25.52 -4.38
CA SER A 48 2.40 -26.11 -5.72
C SER A 48 3.83 -26.50 -6.09
N ASP A 49 3.99 -27.44 -7.04
CA ASP A 49 5.31 -27.85 -7.53
C ASP A 49 6.10 -26.68 -8.12
N PHE A 50 5.40 -25.72 -8.75
CA PHE A 50 6.00 -24.52 -9.29
C PHE A 50 6.54 -23.60 -8.18
N GLU A 51 5.79 -23.39 -7.09
CA GLU A 51 6.26 -22.61 -5.94
C GLU A 51 7.46 -23.27 -5.27
N LYS A 52 7.43 -24.59 -5.09
CA LYS A 52 8.55 -25.36 -4.56
C LYS A 52 9.79 -25.22 -5.44
N TYR A 53 9.65 -25.26 -6.76
CA TYR A 53 10.76 -25.05 -7.69
C TYR A 53 11.37 -23.66 -7.59
N LEU A 54 10.53 -22.61 -7.52
CA LEU A 54 10.99 -21.23 -7.37
C LEU A 54 11.68 -20.97 -6.02
N GLN A 55 11.30 -21.72 -4.98
CA GLN A 55 11.76 -21.56 -3.59
C GLN A 55 12.66 -22.72 -3.13
N ARG A 56 13.24 -23.48 -4.05
CA ARG A 56 14.01 -24.70 -3.73
C ARG A 56 15.26 -24.45 -2.89
N ASP A 57 15.78 -23.22 -2.94
CA ASP A 57 16.96 -22.79 -2.20
C ASP A 57 16.61 -22.17 -0.83
N ASP A 58 15.31 -22.01 -0.52
CA ASP A 58 14.86 -21.48 0.76
C ASP A 58 14.94 -22.56 1.87
N PRO A 59 15.33 -22.19 3.11
CA PRO A 59 15.31 -23.13 4.23
C PRO A 59 13.90 -23.72 4.49
N PRO A 60 13.80 -24.96 4.98
CA PRO A 60 12.52 -25.55 5.39
C PRO A 60 11.76 -24.64 6.38
N GLY A 61 10.46 -24.45 6.17
CA GLY A 61 9.64 -23.60 7.03
C GLY A 61 9.92 -22.10 6.93
N PHE A 62 10.81 -21.64 6.03
CA PHE A 62 11.06 -20.21 5.80
C PHE A 62 9.85 -19.50 5.20
N ASN A 63 9.10 -20.21 4.34
CA ASN A 63 7.92 -19.69 3.66
C ASN A 63 6.62 -19.88 4.45
N GLU A 64 6.67 -20.61 5.57
CA GLU A 64 5.52 -20.82 6.44
C GLU A 64 5.19 -19.57 7.24
N TYR A 65 3.90 -19.31 7.40
CA TYR A 65 3.33 -18.28 8.25
C TYR A 65 3.22 -18.84 9.67
N LYS A 66 3.93 -18.21 10.61
CA LYS A 66 3.89 -18.55 12.03
C LYS A 66 3.17 -17.44 12.77
N ALA A 67 2.33 -17.81 13.73
CA ALA A 67 1.63 -16.84 14.57
C ALA A 67 1.43 -17.38 15.98
N LYS A 68 1.47 -16.48 16.96
CA LYS A 68 1.03 -16.72 18.32
C LYS A 68 0.32 -15.49 18.86
N LYS A 69 -0.57 -15.67 19.83
CA LYS A 69 -1.17 -14.53 20.54
C LYS A 69 -0.06 -13.72 21.18
N PHE A 70 -0.09 -12.41 20.97
CA PHE A 70 0.89 -11.49 21.52
C PHE A 70 0.68 -11.32 23.02
N ASP A 71 1.76 -11.40 23.78
CA ASP A 71 1.77 -11.19 25.23
C ASP A 71 2.76 -10.06 25.54
N SER A 72 2.26 -8.87 25.84
CA SER A 72 3.09 -7.67 26.03
C SER A 72 4.09 -7.78 27.18
N ILE A 73 3.90 -8.72 28.11
CA ILE A 73 4.82 -8.96 29.23
C ILE A 73 5.96 -9.88 28.81
N LYS A 74 5.69 -10.88 27.96
CA LYS A 74 6.66 -11.91 27.57
C LYS A 74 7.36 -11.62 26.24
N ASP A 75 6.68 -10.98 25.32
CA ASP A 75 7.14 -10.75 23.96
C ASP A 75 7.90 -9.43 23.86
N VAL A 76 9.17 -9.47 24.24
CA VAL A 76 10.05 -8.31 24.16
C VAL A 76 10.46 -8.04 22.71
N ILE A 77 10.06 -6.88 22.19
CA ILE A 77 10.43 -6.40 20.86
C ILE A 77 11.22 -5.10 21.03
N SER A 78 12.51 -5.14 20.76
CA SER A 78 13.43 -4.03 21.04
C SER A 78 13.65 -3.06 19.87
N LYS A 79 13.00 -3.30 18.73
CA LYS A 79 13.15 -2.49 17.51
C LYS A 79 11.78 -2.22 16.90
N PRO A 80 11.60 -1.07 16.22
CA PRO A 80 10.36 -0.80 15.49
C PRO A 80 10.02 -1.94 14.53
N ILE A 81 8.75 -2.30 14.46
CA ILE A 81 8.25 -3.42 13.66
C ILE A 81 7.08 -2.98 12.76
N SER A 82 6.61 -3.85 11.87
CA SER A 82 5.38 -3.59 11.11
C SER A 82 4.14 -3.96 11.94
N ILE A 83 3.05 -3.23 11.73
CA ILE A 83 1.71 -3.58 12.22
C ILE A 83 0.72 -3.72 11.07
N SER A 84 -0.12 -4.74 11.14
CA SER A 84 -1.15 -5.05 10.16
C SER A 84 -2.53 -5.07 10.81
N PHE A 85 -3.51 -4.50 10.12
CA PHE A 85 -4.93 -4.56 10.45
C PHE A 85 -5.61 -5.35 9.33
N ASP A 86 -5.96 -6.62 9.58
CA ASP A 86 -6.61 -7.51 8.60
C ASP A 86 -8.06 -7.79 8.99
N LEU A 87 -9.00 -7.45 8.11
CA LEU A 87 -10.45 -7.57 8.31
C LEU A 87 -11.02 -6.70 9.45
N ILE A 88 -10.35 -5.60 9.82
CA ILE A 88 -10.74 -4.74 10.94
C ILE A 88 -11.67 -3.62 10.47
N GLN A 89 -12.90 -3.57 11.02
CA GLN A 89 -13.84 -2.48 10.78
C GLN A 89 -13.92 -1.49 11.95
N GLU A 90 -13.76 -2.02 13.16
CA GLU A 90 -13.82 -1.29 14.42
C GLU A 90 -12.82 -1.94 15.38
N ILE A 91 -12.22 -1.12 16.24
CA ILE A 91 -11.31 -1.60 17.27
C ILE A 91 -11.36 -0.69 18.49
N ASP A 92 -11.22 -1.30 19.66
CA ASP A 92 -11.16 -0.61 20.93
C ASP A 92 -9.80 0.09 21.08
N PHE A 93 -9.84 1.41 21.25
CA PHE A 93 -8.65 2.24 21.37
C PHE A 93 -7.87 1.95 22.64
N ASP A 94 -8.56 1.87 23.79
CA ASP A 94 -7.94 1.68 25.11
C ASP A 94 -7.26 0.31 25.17
N TYR A 95 -7.90 -0.72 24.59
CA TYR A 95 -7.30 -2.04 24.44
C TYR A 95 -6.00 -2.00 23.62
N LEU A 96 -5.99 -1.31 22.47
CA LEU A 96 -4.77 -1.19 21.66
C LEU A 96 -3.67 -0.42 22.38
N GLU A 97 -4.03 0.69 23.03
CA GLU A 97 -3.09 1.53 23.76
C GLU A 97 -2.43 0.72 24.87
N GLU A 98 -3.22 0.01 25.69
CA GLU A 98 -2.69 -0.81 26.78
C GLU A 98 -1.76 -1.92 26.27
N GLN A 99 -2.17 -2.66 25.24
CA GLN A 99 -1.43 -3.82 24.77
C GLN A 99 -0.16 -3.46 23.99
N LEU A 100 -0.15 -2.32 23.28
CA LEU A 100 0.93 -1.96 22.36
C LEU A 100 1.76 -0.75 22.83
N LYS A 101 1.50 -0.17 24.01
CA LYS A 101 2.15 1.06 24.51
C LYS A 101 3.69 1.07 24.41
N ASP A 102 4.32 -0.08 24.63
CA ASP A 102 5.79 -0.21 24.66
C ASP A 102 6.37 -0.55 23.28
N LEU A 103 5.52 -0.66 22.26
CA LEU A 103 5.91 -0.92 20.88
C LEU A 103 5.87 0.34 20.02
N GLU A 104 6.80 0.38 19.08
CA GLU A 104 6.85 1.38 18.01
C GLU A 104 6.79 0.70 16.65
N PHE A 105 6.23 1.41 15.68
CA PHE A 105 5.97 0.85 14.36
C PHE A 105 6.58 1.71 13.26
N GLU A 106 7.37 1.07 12.40
CA GLU A 106 7.97 1.74 11.23
C GLU A 106 7.05 1.70 10.00
N SER A 107 6.11 0.76 9.98
CA SER A 107 5.14 0.61 8.89
C SER A 107 3.80 0.09 9.39
N ILE A 108 2.75 0.52 8.70
CA ILE A 108 1.36 0.12 8.97
C ILE A 108 0.75 -0.44 7.69
N ASN A 109 -0.04 -1.50 7.82
CA ASN A 109 -0.70 -2.17 6.71
C ASN A 109 -2.19 -2.37 7.01
N PHE A 110 -3.05 -2.04 6.05
CA PHE A 110 -4.50 -2.28 6.13
C PHE A 110 -4.94 -3.22 5.03
N VAL A 111 -5.48 -4.39 5.41
CA VAL A 111 -5.94 -5.42 4.49
C VAL A 111 -7.43 -5.66 4.71
N ASN A 112 -8.27 -5.34 3.72
CA ASN A 112 -9.73 -5.45 3.84
C ASN A 112 -10.32 -4.69 5.05
N SER A 113 -9.68 -3.60 5.48
CA SER A 113 -9.96 -2.92 6.74
C SER A 113 -10.45 -1.48 6.52
N LYS A 114 -11.12 -0.93 7.54
CA LYS A 114 -11.42 0.50 7.61
C LYS A 114 -10.12 1.27 7.83
N LEU A 115 -9.89 2.35 7.06
CA LEU A 115 -8.64 3.13 7.11
C LEU A 115 -8.67 4.23 8.18
N ASP A 116 -9.85 4.77 8.46
CA ASP A 116 -10.11 5.84 9.41
C ASP A 116 -10.37 5.33 10.84
N LEU A 117 -9.60 4.32 11.26
CA LEU A 117 -9.61 3.85 12.65
C LEU A 117 -9.04 4.94 13.58
N LEU A 118 -9.55 4.98 14.81
CA LEU A 118 -8.93 5.71 15.90
C LEU A 118 -7.77 4.85 16.42
N LEU A 119 -6.54 5.34 16.30
CA LEU A 119 -5.32 4.61 16.65
C LEU A 119 -4.53 5.40 17.69
N PRO A 120 -3.94 4.74 18.71
CA PRO A 120 -3.00 5.34 19.64
C PRO A 120 -1.79 5.99 18.94
N GLU A 121 -1.25 7.05 19.54
CA GLU A 121 -0.16 7.82 18.94
C GLU A 121 1.11 6.98 18.72
N ASN A 122 1.42 6.06 19.63
CA ASN A 122 2.57 5.16 19.49
C ASN A 122 2.50 4.28 18.23
N ILE A 123 1.28 4.01 17.72
CA ILE A 123 1.07 3.28 16.46
C ILE A 123 1.42 4.14 15.24
N THR A 124 1.15 5.44 15.26
CA THR A 124 1.25 6.30 14.07
C THR A 124 2.49 7.18 14.03
N LYS A 125 3.04 7.58 15.20
CA LYS A 125 4.10 8.60 15.33
C LYS A 125 5.37 8.28 14.53
N ASN A 126 5.79 7.02 14.48
CA ASN A 126 7.07 6.61 13.86
C ASN A 126 6.90 5.92 12.50
N VAL A 127 5.67 5.83 12.00
CA VAL A 127 5.36 5.16 10.74
C VAL A 127 5.95 5.96 9.58
N LYS A 128 6.81 5.30 8.81
CA LYS A 128 7.42 5.83 7.59
C LYS A 128 6.71 5.32 6.34
N THR A 129 6.07 4.15 6.43
CA THR A 129 5.44 3.50 5.28
C THR A 129 4.02 3.03 5.60
N PHE A 130 3.07 3.41 4.75
CA PHE A 130 1.68 3.00 4.82
C PHE A 130 1.35 2.06 3.66
N PHE A 131 0.75 0.92 3.95
CA PHE A 131 0.25 -0.03 2.97
C PHE A 131 -1.28 -0.14 3.05
N CYS A 132 -1.92 -0.14 1.89
CA CYS A 132 -3.35 -0.38 1.74
C CYS A 132 -3.56 -1.48 0.69
N ASN A 133 -4.24 -2.55 1.08
CA ASN A 133 -4.50 -3.70 0.21
C ASN A 133 -5.93 -4.22 0.38
N GLY A 134 -6.33 -5.18 -0.47
CA GLY A 134 -7.63 -5.81 -0.40
C GLY A 134 -8.77 -4.83 -0.70
N ASN A 135 -9.84 -4.96 0.06
CA ASN A 135 -11.03 -4.10 -0.05
C ASN A 135 -11.03 -2.96 0.98
N SER A 136 -9.85 -2.58 1.48
CA SER A 136 -9.71 -1.48 2.44
C SER A 136 -10.28 -0.18 1.89
N LYS A 137 -10.90 0.62 2.77
CA LYS A 137 -11.66 1.83 2.40
C LYS A 137 -11.71 2.81 3.57
N GLY A 138 -11.90 4.08 3.28
CA GLY A 138 -11.99 5.14 4.28
C GLY A 138 -10.98 6.25 4.06
N ILE A 139 -10.74 7.02 5.11
CA ILE A 139 -9.89 8.21 5.04
C ILE A 139 -8.49 7.87 5.56
N ILE A 140 -7.47 8.17 4.77
CA ILE A 140 -6.08 8.22 5.22
C ILE A 140 -5.82 9.67 5.68
N ASP A 141 -5.88 9.90 6.98
CA ASP A 141 -5.58 11.22 7.57
C ASP A 141 -4.06 11.37 7.73
N LEU A 142 -3.45 12.04 6.75
CA LEU A 142 -2.00 12.25 6.67
C LEU A 142 -1.44 13.05 7.83
N SER A 143 -2.28 13.84 8.53
CA SER A 143 -1.87 14.62 9.69
C SER A 143 -1.54 13.76 10.92
N LYS A 144 -2.06 12.52 10.98
CA LYS A 144 -1.80 11.57 12.07
C LYS A 144 -0.43 10.89 11.98
N PHE A 145 0.24 10.97 10.83
CA PHE A 145 1.47 10.25 10.57
C PHE A 145 2.64 11.21 10.31
N CYS A 146 3.17 11.81 11.37
CA CYS A 146 4.17 12.88 11.28
C CYS A 146 5.51 12.48 10.64
N ASN A 147 5.78 11.17 10.47
CA ASN A 147 6.99 10.61 9.86
C ASN A 147 6.75 9.87 8.53
N LEU A 148 5.53 9.92 7.98
CA LEU A 148 5.14 9.16 6.79
C LEU A 148 5.78 9.70 5.51
N LYS A 149 6.57 8.85 4.84
CA LYS A 149 7.26 9.16 3.58
C LYS A 149 6.72 8.41 2.38
N TYR A 150 6.19 7.21 2.60
CA TYR A 150 5.80 6.27 1.55
C TYR A 150 4.36 5.80 1.74
N VAL A 151 3.53 5.93 0.72
CA VAL A 151 2.20 5.32 0.67
C VAL A 151 2.13 4.34 -0.50
N ASN A 152 1.72 3.10 -0.21
CA ASN A 152 1.60 2.02 -1.16
C ASN A 152 0.16 1.52 -1.18
N LEU A 153 -0.59 1.89 -2.23
CA LEU A 153 -1.94 1.40 -2.48
C LEU A 153 -1.85 0.19 -3.40
N LEU A 154 -1.68 -1.01 -2.83
CA LEU A 154 -1.45 -2.27 -3.55
C LEU A 154 -2.70 -2.81 -4.25
N LYS A 155 -3.87 -2.33 -3.85
CA LYS A 155 -5.13 -2.56 -4.56
C LYS A 155 -6.01 -1.33 -4.45
N TRP A 156 -6.18 -0.62 -5.55
CA TRP A 156 -7.02 0.57 -5.59
C TRP A 156 -8.47 0.26 -5.20
N ASN A 157 -9.02 1.14 -4.35
CA ASN A 157 -10.44 1.20 -4.02
C ASN A 157 -10.88 2.66 -4.10
N ASN A 158 -11.93 2.94 -4.86
CA ASN A 158 -12.42 4.30 -5.10
C ASN A 158 -13.04 4.98 -3.87
N LYS A 159 -13.08 4.29 -2.73
CA LYS A 159 -13.50 4.81 -1.42
C LYS A 159 -12.31 5.18 -0.53
N VAL A 160 -11.08 5.11 -1.04
CA VAL A 160 -9.89 5.62 -0.34
C VAL A 160 -9.78 7.12 -0.61
N ILE A 161 -9.71 7.91 0.45
CA ILE A 161 -9.64 9.38 0.39
C ILE A 161 -8.44 9.82 1.22
N PHE A 162 -7.60 10.70 0.68
CA PHE A 162 -6.58 11.39 1.48
C PHE A 162 -7.18 12.62 2.15
N LYS A 163 -6.83 12.83 3.43
CA LYS A 163 -7.19 14.02 4.19
C LYS A 163 -5.96 14.58 4.90
N GLY A 164 -5.94 15.90 5.07
CA GLY A 164 -4.83 16.58 5.72
C GLY A 164 -3.64 16.72 4.77
N ASN A 165 -2.60 17.39 5.25
CA ASN A 165 -1.37 17.58 4.49
C ASN A 165 -0.21 16.97 5.27
N ASN A 166 0.77 16.45 4.54
CA ASN A 166 2.01 15.95 5.08
C ASN A 166 3.16 16.37 4.16
N SER A 167 3.95 17.34 4.62
CA SER A 167 5.02 17.95 3.84
C SER A 167 6.21 17.01 3.60
N ILE A 168 6.32 15.91 4.35
CA ILE A 168 7.41 14.94 4.20
C ILE A 168 6.98 13.68 3.43
N LEU A 169 5.70 13.53 3.10
CA LEU A 169 5.22 12.48 2.21
C LEU A 169 5.76 12.76 0.80
N THR A 170 6.66 11.92 0.31
CA THR A 170 7.36 12.14 -0.96
C THR A 170 7.03 11.09 -2.01
N ASN A 171 6.54 9.91 -1.62
CA ASN A 171 6.40 8.76 -2.52
C ASN A 171 5.01 8.14 -2.45
N ILE A 172 4.37 7.98 -3.61
CA ILE A 172 3.12 7.23 -3.76
C ILE A 172 3.28 6.18 -4.85
N ILE A 173 2.92 4.94 -4.52
CA ILE A 173 2.80 3.82 -5.47
C ILE A 173 1.36 3.32 -5.44
N VAL A 174 0.74 3.20 -6.61
CA VAL A 174 -0.65 2.75 -6.75
C VAL A 174 -0.76 1.64 -7.77
N TRP A 175 -1.40 0.55 -7.37
CA TRP A 175 -1.67 -0.61 -8.21
C TRP A 175 -3.15 -0.69 -8.55
N TYR A 176 -3.44 -1.13 -9.78
CA TYR A 176 -4.80 -1.33 -10.29
C TYR A 176 -5.67 -0.07 -10.28
N TYR A 177 -5.05 1.11 -10.37
CA TYR A 177 -5.75 2.39 -10.31
C TYR A 177 -6.79 2.51 -11.44
N ASN A 178 -8.07 2.52 -11.06
CA ASN A 178 -9.21 2.54 -11.99
C ASN A 178 -10.25 3.57 -11.50
N PRO A 179 -9.94 4.87 -11.63
CA PRO A 179 -10.84 5.95 -11.25
C PRO A 179 -12.02 6.04 -12.22
N LYS A 180 -13.13 6.65 -11.74
CA LYS A 180 -14.29 6.94 -12.59
C LYS A 180 -14.00 8.07 -13.58
N SER A 181 -13.22 9.07 -13.14
CA SER A 181 -12.79 10.21 -13.96
C SER A 181 -11.86 9.84 -15.11
N LYS A 182 -11.26 8.64 -15.08
CA LYS A 182 -10.18 8.22 -15.99
C LYS A 182 -8.96 9.14 -15.96
N SER A 183 -8.75 9.88 -14.87
CA SER A 183 -7.60 10.75 -14.64
C SER A 183 -7.08 10.64 -13.20
N LEU A 184 -6.08 11.45 -12.84
CA LEU A 184 -5.46 11.43 -11.50
C LEU A 184 -6.14 12.36 -10.49
N LYS A 185 -7.15 13.13 -10.91
CA LYS A 185 -7.85 14.10 -10.06
C LYS A 185 -8.48 13.46 -8.81
N ASP A 186 -8.92 12.21 -8.92
CA ASP A 186 -9.62 11.52 -7.81
C ASP A 186 -8.69 11.15 -6.65
N ILE A 187 -7.37 11.15 -6.86
CA ILE A 187 -6.40 10.68 -5.84
C ILE A 187 -5.38 11.76 -5.43
N LEU A 188 -5.05 12.70 -6.30
CA LEU A 188 -3.93 13.63 -6.08
C LEU A 188 -4.30 14.96 -5.42
N ALA A 189 -5.56 15.17 -5.05
CA ALA A 189 -6.01 16.42 -4.44
C ALA A 189 -5.13 16.79 -3.22
N ASP A 190 -4.49 17.95 -3.29
CA ASP A 190 -3.68 18.56 -2.23
C ASP A 190 -2.34 17.86 -1.85
N LEU A 191 -1.86 16.89 -2.64
CA LEU A 191 -0.60 16.17 -2.38
C LEU A 191 0.65 16.88 -2.94
N LYS A 192 0.87 18.14 -2.57
CA LYS A 192 1.89 19.03 -3.18
C LYS A 192 3.35 18.61 -2.95
N SER A 193 3.62 17.80 -1.92
CA SER A 193 4.96 17.35 -1.51
C SER A 193 5.48 16.15 -2.30
N ILE A 194 4.65 15.48 -3.10
CA ILE A 194 5.04 14.25 -3.80
C ILE A 194 6.16 14.53 -4.81
N GLU A 195 7.25 13.77 -4.67
CA GLU A 195 8.41 13.81 -5.55
C GLU A 195 8.48 12.59 -6.48
N TYR A 196 7.93 11.45 -6.05
CA TYR A 196 7.89 10.20 -6.80
C TYR A 196 6.48 9.65 -6.87
N LEU A 197 6.03 9.38 -8.10
CA LEU A 197 4.72 8.80 -8.36
C LEU A 197 4.84 7.58 -9.27
N GLU A 198 4.25 6.46 -8.85
CA GLU A 198 4.22 5.24 -9.65
C GLU A 198 2.81 4.67 -9.75
N PHE A 199 2.40 4.36 -10.98
CA PHE A 199 1.17 3.64 -11.27
C PHE A 199 1.44 2.32 -11.96
N ASN A 200 0.92 1.24 -11.39
CA ASN A 200 0.99 -0.12 -11.93
C ASN A 200 -0.39 -0.58 -12.37
N LEU A 201 -0.52 -1.08 -13.61
CA LEU A 201 -1.75 -1.66 -14.16
C LEU A 201 -2.95 -0.70 -14.08
N THR A 202 -2.72 0.58 -14.42
CA THR A 202 -3.76 1.61 -14.36
C THR A 202 -4.67 1.62 -15.60
N ASN A 203 -5.91 2.07 -15.41
CA ASN A 203 -6.93 2.23 -16.44
C ASN A 203 -7.32 3.69 -16.70
N ILE A 204 -6.43 4.64 -16.40
CA ILE A 204 -6.59 6.06 -16.74
C ILE A 204 -6.41 6.29 -18.25
N GLU A 205 -7.01 7.36 -18.75
CA GLU A 205 -6.88 7.84 -20.12
C GLU A 205 -6.04 9.11 -20.23
N SER A 206 -5.94 9.89 -19.15
CA SER A 206 -5.10 11.10 -19.08
C SER A 206 -4.40 11.23 -17.73
N LEU A 207 -3.37 12.08 -17.69
CA LEU A 207 -2.66 12.48 -16.46
C LEU A 207 -3.23 13.76 -15.84
N GLU A 208 -4.46 14.13 -16.18
CA GLU A 208 -5.11 15.32 -15.62
C GLU A 208 -5.16 15.24 -14.08
N GLY A 209 -4.84 16.34 -13.39
CA GLY A 209 -4.65 16.41 -11.93
C GLY A 209 -3.19 16.35 -11.50
N ILE A 210 -2.27 15.90 -12.36
CA ILE A 210 -0.83 15.83 -12.05
C ILE A 210 -0.19 17.22 -11.86
N GLU A 211 -0.78 18.26 -12.45
CA GLU A 211 -0.30 19.64 -12.35
C GLU A 211 -0.29 20.19 -10.91
N GLN A 212 -1.02 19.53 -10.00
CA GLN A 212 -1.03 19.87 -8.57
C GLN A 212 0.26 19.42 -7.85
N LEU A 213 1.00 18.46 -8.42
CA LEU A 213 2.22 17.93 -7.83
C LEU A 213 3.43 18.81 -8.17
N VAL A 214 3.48 19.99 -7.55
CA VAL A 214 4.53 21.01 -7.80
C VAL A 214 5.95 20.55 -7.43
N SER A 215 6.07 19.48 -6.66
CA SER A 215 7.34 18.88 -6.22
C SER A 215 7.75 17.64 -7.03
N LEU A 216 6.95 17.21 -8.01
CA LEU A 216 7.15 15.95 -8.72
C LEU A 216 8.47 15.97 -9.51
N LYS A 217 9.34 15.01 -9.21
CA LYS A 217 10.64 14.80 -9.88
C LYS A 217 10.63 13.58 -10.78
N LYS A 218 9.92 12.51 -10.39
CA LYS A 218 9.85 11.27 -11.15
C LYS A 218 8.44 10.71 -11.22
N ILE A 219 8.04 10.31 -12.43
CA ILE A 219 6.84 9.52 -12.68
C ILE A 219 7.16 8.23 -13.41
N VAL A 220 6.55 7.13 -12.97
CA VAL A 220 6.60 5.82 -13.61
C VAL A 220 5.18 5.33 -13.85
N ILE A 221 4.86 4.92 -15.08
CA ILE A 221 3.58 4.27 -15.39
C ILE A 221 3.86 2.94 -16.09
N ASN A 222 3.47 1.88 -15.41
CA ASN A 222 3.60 0.50 -15.87
C ASN A 222 2.23 -0.01 -16.33
N TYR A 223 2.15 -0.46 -17.59
CA TYR A 223 0.96 -1.06 -18.18
C TYR A 223 -0.29 -0.15 -18.16
N GLY A 224 -0.12 1.15 -18.43
CA GLY A 224 -1.21 2.11 -18.66
C GLY A 224 -1.86 1.92 -20.02
N ARG A 225 -2.53 0.78 -20.25
CA ARG A 225 -2.98 0.34 -21.59
C ARG A 225 -4.01 1.23 -22.27
N ASN A 226 -4.67 2.11 -21.50
CA ASN A 226 -5.65 3.07 -22.00
C ASN A 226 -5.19 4.52 -21.91
N LEU A 227 -3.96 4.78 -21.45
CA LEU A 227 -3.41 6.12 -21.36
C LEU A 227 -3.21 6.69 -22.77
N LYS A 228 -3.95 7.77 -23.09
CA LYS A 228 -3.94 8.46 -24.38
C LYS A 228 -3.20 9.78 -24.32
N SER A 229 -3.36 10.54 -23.24
CA SER A 229 -2.80 11.88 -23.12
C SER A 229 -1.86 12.04 -21.92
N VAL A 230 -0.65 12.54 -22.19
CA VAL A 230 0.41 12.80 -21.21
C VAL A 230 0.87 14.26 -21.19
N LYS A 231 0.30 15.14 -22.03
CA LYS A 231 0.65 16.57 -22.10
C LYS A 231 0.62 17.33 -20.76
N ASN A 232 -0.19 16.88 -19.79
CA ASN A 232 -0.25 17.50 -18.47
C ASN A 232 1.11 17.47 -17.73
N LEU A 233 2.03 16.57 -18.11
CA LEU A 233 3.39 16.52 -17.54
C LEU A 233 4.21 17.78 -17.82
N ASN A 234 3.89 18.53 -18.88
CA ASN A 234 4.56 19.81 -19.18
C ASN A 234 4.29 20.87 -18.09
N LEU A 235 3.26 20.67 -17.26
CA LEU A 235 2.95 21.54 -16.13
C LEU A 235 3.84 21.23 -14.90
N CYS A 236 4.47 20.06 -14.83
CA CYS A 236 5.35 19.65 -13.74
C CYS A 236 6.78 20.18 -13.94
N LYS A 237 7.05 21.39 -13.43
CA LYS A 237 8.31 22.11 -13.71
C LYS A 237 9.56 21.45 -13.12
N LYS A 238 9.45 20.72 -12.01
CA LYS A 238 10.57 20.00 -11.36
C LYS A 238 10.80 18.58 -11.89
N LEU A 239 10.03 18.15 -12.88
CA LEU A 239 10.14 16.79 -13.41
C LEU A 239 11.53 16.58 -14.04
N GLU A 240 12.20 15.51 -13.64
CA GLU A 240 13.55 15.10 -14.06
C GLU A 240 13.51 13.76 -14.79
N HIS A 241 12.51 12.91 -14.50
CA HIS A 241 12.42 11.57 -15.07
C HIS A 241 10.96 11.17 -15.36
N ILE A 242 10.71 10.73 -16.59
CA ILE A 242 9.45 10.13 -17.05
C ILE A 242 9.74 8.73 -17.56
N GLN A 243 9.03 7.73 -17.05
CA GLN A 243 9.12 6.36 -17.55
C GLN A 243 7.73 5.80 -17.84
N PHE A 244 7.51 5.42 -19.09
CA PHE A 244 6.33 4.68 -19.52
C PHE A 244 6.76 3.27 -19.92
N ASN A 245 6.23 2.26 -19.23
CA ASN A 245 6.45 0.87 -19.58
C ASN A 245 5.14 0.28 -20.11
N ASN A 246 5.17 -0.17 -21.37
CA ASN A 246 4.04 -0.82 -22.04
C ASN A 246 2.75 0.03 -22.11
N CYS A 247 2.90 1.35 -22.27
CA CYS A 247 1.79 2.31 -22.47
C CYS A 247 1.60 2.59 -23.98
N LYS A 248 0.94 1.67 -24.69
CA LYS A 248 0.93 1.63 -26.16
C LYS A 248 0.00 2.65 -26.86
N LYS A 249 -0.90 3.31 -26.12
CA LYS A 249 -1.96 4.18 -26.68
C LYS A 249 -1.71 5.68 -26.53
N ILE A 250 -0.52 6.10 -26.09
CA ILE A 250 -0.22 7.53 -25.92
C ILE A 250 -0.17 8.18 -27.32
N GLU A 251 -1.03 9.17 -27.53
CA GLU A 251 -1.22 9.88 -28.80
C GLU A 251 -0.40 11.17 -28.88
N ASP A 252 -0.13 11.81 -27.73
CA ASP A 252 0.50 13.13 -27.61
C ASP A 252 1.94 13.07 -27.05
N PHE A 253 2.61 11.92 -27.20
CA PHE A 253 3.98 11.72 -26.67
C PHE A 253 4.98 12.75 -27.21
N GLU A 254 4.86 13.09 -28.49
CA GLU A 254 5.70 14.10 -29.16
C GLU A 254 5.49 15.54 -28.64
N LEU A 255 4.42 15.78 -27.87
CA LEU A 255 4.14 17.08 -27.27
C LEU A 255 4.83 17.29 -25.92
N LEU A 256 5.60 16.32 -25.42
CA LEU A 256 6.31 16.46 -24.14
C LEU A 256 7.47 17.45 -24.24
N ASP A 257 7.58 18.34 -23.25
CA ASP A 257 8.62 19.38 -23.20
C ASP A 257 10.02 18.74 -23.18
N ASN A 258 10.85 19.02 -24.18
CA ASN A 258 12.25 18.57 -24.21
C ASN A 258 13.18 19.55 -23.46
N LYS A 259 12.90 19.77 -22.17
CA LYS A 259 13.71 20.66 -21.32
C LYS A 259 15.03 19.99 -20.92
N LYS A 260 16.10 20.78 -20.84
CA LYS A 260 17.44 20.30 -20.45
C LYS A 260 17.38 19.55 -19.12
N GLY A 261 17.93 18.33 -19.10
CA GLY A 261 18.01 17.48 -17.90
C GLY A 261 16.79 16.56 -17.67
N LEU A 262 15.71 16.70 -18.44
CA LEU A 262 14.60 15.75 -18.38
C LEU A 262 14.97 14.47 -19.13
N LYS A 263 14.88 13.32 -18.44
CA LYS A 263 14.99 11.99 -19.05
C LYS A 263 13.60 11.43 -19.34
N ILE A 264 13.37 11.00 -20.58
CA ILE A 264 12.11 10.36 -21.00
C ILE A 264 12.41 8.96 -21.54
N GLU A 265 11.76 7.96 -20.96
CA GLU A 265 11.85 6.56 -21.37
C GLU A 265 10.47 6.04 -21.75
N ASN A 266 10.37 5.41 -22.92
CA ASN A 266 9.17 4.72 -23.38
C ASN A 266 9.54 3.29 -23.78
N ILE A 267 9.43 2.37 -22.81
CA ILE A 267 9.83 0.99 -22.97
C ILE A 267 8.62 0.19 -23.45
N ARG A 268 8.74 -0.38 -24.65
CA ARG A 268 7.75 -1.29 -25.23
C ARG A 268 8.31 -2.70 -25.20
N LEU A 269 7.80 -3.53 -24.29
CA LEU A 269 8.12 -4.94 -24.31
C LEU A 269 7.30 -5.63 -25.42
N PRO A 270 7.90 -6.54 -26.20
CA PRO A 270 7.15 -7.42 -27.08
C PRO A 270 6.17 -8.23 -26.23
N GLY A 271 4.92 -8.30 -26.66
CA GLY A 271 3.86 -9.06 -26.02
C GLY A 271 3.27 -10.05 -26.99
#